data_AF-A0A847PEI7-F1
#
_entry.id   AF-A0A847PEI7-F1
#
_cell.length_a   1.000
_cell.length_b   1.000
_cell.length_c   1.000
_cell.angle_alpha   90.00
_cell.angle_beta   90.00
_cell.angle_gamma   90.00
#
_symmetry.space_group_name_H-M   'P 1'
#
loop_
_entity.id
_entity.type
_entity.pdbx_description
1 polymer ?
#
loop_
_entity_poly.entity_id
_entity_poly.type
_entity_poly.pdbx_seq_one_letter_code
_entity_poly.pdbx_strand_id
1 'polypeptide(L)'
;MERCSRRRRRKAPAEKLRAAAIVLGAAALFLNVLPCSALELEGLPDWLAPGPLRSLEAVWEEIPDSPDVDRLKTLQLVAERLLSGYSVTVVAGREGPCVTLSPLTKHDWDVALELPDLRSPVDLWFEHDVRGLDEELRELVQSLPLEGLSWADSALRGEISKHVEGRLPGWGIALQIRLSDDRNTLCLSFRPNPPLVLAVTPTLYSGTLPVMLQSDLAAKLAPGLSPIIGLPVPWVARHKGDIEALAQDFLSERHTVSNVRAKAKVSFTPGQVSSAFASVDSERFLFRVWLAATAGMRGSYPELGLTLGWNTRHITGLDLELYGEAVAELDDFSLLRRLGARFLFFGELRVGAELEWPGSELFYRLQWDACRLKRPYLWWRWGPDWGHEGALGYRFTEHVSLELYYKKQKGSDQDRVGLRGVLSL
;
A
#
# COMPACT_ATOMS: atom_id res chain seq x y z
N MET A 1 -46.66 -1.66 69.40
CA MET A 1 -45.90 -0.41 69.27
C MET A 1 -45.25 -0.41 67.90
N GLU A 2 -45.31 0.57 67.02
CA GLU A 2 -46.03 1.83 66.95
C GLU A 2 -45.93 2.28 65.47
N ARG A 3 -46.79 3.23 65.08
CA ARG A 3 -47.06 3.68 63.71
C ARG A 3 -45.87 4.36 63.03
N CYS A 4 -45.79 4.25 61.70
CA CYS A 4 -45.54 5.35 60.74
C CYS A 4 -45.38 4.75 59.33
N SER A 5 -45.80 5.36 58.22
CA SER A 5 -46.62 6.53 57.93
C SER A 5 -46.99 6.45 56.44
N ARG A 6 -48.16 6.98 56.09
CA ARG A 6 -48.59 7.21 54.70
C ARG A 6 -47.70 8.27 54.05
N ARG A 7 -47.41 8.14 52.75
CA ARG A 7 -47.46 9.28 51.81
C ARG A 7 -47.83 8.85 50.40
N ARG A 8 -48.94 9.43 49.94
CA ARG A 8 -49.45 9.45 48.56
C ARG A 8 -48.71 10.52 47.73
N ARG A 9 -48.68 10.27 46.41
CA ARG A 9 -48.73 11.17 45.22
C ARG A 9 -47.61 10.75 44.24
N ARG A 10 -47.87 10.48 42.97
CA ARG A 10 -48.65 11.26 41.99
C ARG A 10 -49.09 10.39 40.81
N LYS A 11 -50.22 10.78 40.21
CA LYS A 11 -50.79 10.27 38.94
C LYS A 11 -49.88 10.59 37.75
N ALA A 12 -49.85 9.70 36.76
CA ALA A 12 -49.78 10.04 35.34
C ALA A 12 -50.92 9.28 34.62
N PRO A 13 -51.80 9.94 33.86
CA PRO A 13 -52.88 9.29 33.14
C PRO A 13 -52.45 8.85 31.73
N ALA A 14 -53.23 7.91 31.22
CA ALA A 14 -53.17 7.32 29.90
C ALA A 14 -53.15 8.34 28.77
N GLU A 15 -52.28 8.11 27.79
CA GLU A 15 -52.55 8.33 26.37
C GLU A 15 -51.43 7.66 25.58
N LYS A 16 -51.82 6.81 24.61
CA LYS A 16 -51.02 6.06 23.60
C LYS A 16 -51.29 4.55 23.65
N LEU A 17 -52.51 4.15 23.32
CA LEU A 17 -52.82 2.76 22.99
C LEU A 17 -53.92 2.62 21.92
N ARG A 18 -53.94 3.54 20.95
CA ARG A 18 -54.84 3.48 19.77
C ARG A 18 -54.14 3.83 18.44
N ALA A 19 -52.83 3.61 18.35
CA ALA A 19 -52.07 3.84 17.10
C ALA A 19 -51.21 2.64 16.70
N ALA A 20 -51.59 1.42 17.08
CA ALA A 20 -50.86 0.19 16.73
C ALA A 20 -51.68 -0.84 15.93
N ALA A 21 -52.95 -0.56 15.62
CA ALA A 21 -53.83 -1.50 14.92
C ALA A 21 -54.07 -1.17 13.44
N ILE A 22 -53.50 -0.08 12.90
CA ILE A 22 -53.66 0.32 11.49
C ILE A 22 -52.36 0.16 10.69
N VAL A 23 -51.20 -0.04 11.34
CA VAL A 23 -49.91 -0.25 10.64
C VAL A 23 -49.61 -1.73 10.37
N LEU A 24 -50.29 -2.67 11.04
CA LEU A 24 -50.16 -4.11 10.76
C LEU A 24 -51.07 -4.60 9.62
N GLY A 25 -52.05 -3.80 9.18
CA GLY A 25 -52.92 -4.10 8.04
C GLY A 25 -52.37 -3.66 6.68
N ALA A 26 -51.33 -2.82 6.65
CA ALA A 26 -50.70 -2.33 5.41
C ALA A 26 -49.42 -3.10 5.03
N ALA A 27 -48.84 -3.87 5.96
CA ALA A 27 -47.67 -4.74 5.70
C ALA A 27 -48.07 -6.14 5.18
N ALA A 28 -49.34 -6.54 5.31
CA ALA A 28 -49.84 -7.82 4.82
C ALA A 28 -50.35 -7.78 3.36
N LEU A 29 -50.32 -6.61 2.71
CA LEU A 29 -50.70 -6.43 1.30
C LEU A 29 -49.49 -6.34 0.34
N PHE A 30 -48.27 -6.40 0.85
CA PHE A 30 -47.03 -6.43 0.04
C PHE A 30 -46.33 -7.80 0.03
N LEU A 31 -46.97 -8.85 0.57
CA LEU A 31 -46.40 -10.20 0.66
C LEU A 31 -47.32 -11.29 0.08
N ASN A 32 -48.14 -10.95 -0.90
CA ASN A 32 -48.64 -11.94 -1.85
C ASN A 32 -47.74 -11.94 -3.09
N VAL A 33 -46.48 -12.32 -2.89
CA VAL A 33 -45.70 -12.94 -3.95
C VAL A 33 -46.29 -14.35 -4.06
N LEU A 34 -47.24 -14.52 -4.98
CA LEU A 34 -47.56 -15.84 -5.52
C LEU A 34 -46.23 -16.53 -5.87
N PRO A 35 -46.10 -17.86 -5.74
CA PRO A 35 -44.88 -18.55 -6.12
C PRO A 35 -44.61 -18.23 -7.59
N CYS A 36 -43.66 -17.33 -7.84
CA CYS A 36 -43.31 -16.95 -9.19
C CYS A 36 -42.72 -18.21 -9.81
N SER A 37 -43.35 -18.66 -10.88
CA SER A 37 -42.83 -19.73 -11.70
C SER A 37 -41.43 -19.32 -12.16
N ALA A 38 -40.38 -19.83 -11.53
CA ALA A 38 -39.01 -19.45 -11.86
C ALA A 38 -38.76 -19.83 -13.33
N LEU A 39 -38.52 -18.82 -14.16
CA LEU A 39 -38.16 -19.02 -15.55
C LEU A 39 -36.74 -19.59 -15.57
N GLU A 40 -36.52 -20.69 -16.29
CA GLU A 40 -35.20 -21.29 -16.43
C GLU A 40 -34.57 -20.83 -17.75
N LEU A 41 -33.29 -20.46 -17.72
CA LEU A 41 -32.54 -20.01 -18.90
C LEU A 41 -31.30 -20.87 -19.10
N GLU A 42 -31.20 -21.51 -20.26
CA GLU A 42 -30.08 -22.37 -20.65
C GLU A 42 -29.40 -21.89 -21.93
N GLY A 43 -28.11 -22.21 -22.08
CA GLY A 43 -27.36 -21.98 -23.33
C GLY A 43 -26.59 -20.65 -23.42
N LEU A 44 -26.57 -19.85 -22.35
CA LEU A 44 -25.68 -18.69 -22.21
C LEU A 44 -24.58 -18.95 -21.16
N PRO A 45 -23.40 -18.31 -21.29
CA PRO A 45 -22.40 -18.29 -20.23
C PRO A 45 -22.93 -17.65 -18.93
N ASP A 46 -22.42 -18.11 -17.78
CA ASP A 46 -22.84 -17.66 -16.44
C ASP A 46 -22.75 -16.15 -16.24
N TRP A 47 -21.74 -15.50 -16.85
CA TRP A 47 -21.55 -14.05 -16.74
C TRP A 47 -22.58 -13.25 -17.56
N LEU A 48 -23.17 -13.85 -18.60
CA LEU A 48 -24.12 -13.21 -19.51
C LEU A 48 -25.57 -13.46 -19.12
N ALA A 49 -25.88 -14.67 -18.59
CA ALA A 49 -27.25 -15.13 -18.29
C ALA A 49 -28.10 -14.22 -17.37
N PRO A 50 -27.57 -13.58 -16.31
CA PRO A 50 -28.40 -12.84 -15.34
C PRO A 50 -29.14 -11.62 -15.92
N GLY A 51 -28.60 -10.99 -16.97
CA GLY A 51 -29.23 -9.86 -17.64
C GLY A 51 -30.50 -10.28 -18.40
N PRO A 52 -30.36 -11.13 -19.44
CA PRO A 52 -31.46 -11.72 -20.18
C PRO A 52 -32.50 -12.40 -19.30
N LEU A 53 -32.09 -13.16 -18.27
CA LEU A 53 -33.02 -13.84 -17.37
C LEU A 53 -34.00 -12.85 -16.73
N ARG A 54 -33.49 -11.77 -16.10
CA ARG A 54 -34.34 -10.73 -15.49
C ARG A 54 -35.25 -10.05 -16.51
N SER A 55 -34.76 -9.83 -17.73
CA SER A 55 -35.59 -9.24 -18.79
C SER A 55 -36.71 -10.17 -19.23
N LEU A 56 -36.44 -11.47 -19.36
CA LEU A 56 -37.45 -12.47 -19.75
C LEU A 56 -38.46 -12.73 -18.63
N GLU A 57 -38.03 -12.76 -17.37
CA GLU A 57 -38.91 -12.84 -16.20
C GLU A 57 -39.90 -11.67 -16.17
N ALA A 58 -39.40 -10.44 -16.36
CA ALA A 58 -40.27 -9.25 -16.42
C ALA A 58 -41.27 -9.32 -17.58
N VAL A 59 -40.84 -9.81 -18.75
CA VAL A 59 -41.76 -10.03 -19.89
C VAL A 59 -42.81 -11.09 -19.54
N TRP A 60 -42.42 -12.19 -18.90
CA TRP A 60 -43.33 -13.28 -18.53
C TRP A 60 -44.42 -12.85 -17.55
N GLU A 61 -44.06 -11.99 -16.59
CA GLU A 61 -44.98 -11.39 -15.61
C GLU A 61 -46.01 -10.46 -16.25
N GLU A 62 -45.64 -9.77 -17.34
CA GLU A 62 -46.52 -8.83 -18.05
C GLU A 62 -47.44 -9.49 -19.09
N ILE A 63 -47.13 -10.71 -19.53
CA ILE A 63 -47.99 -11.42 -20.50
C ILE A 63 -49.31 -11.84 -19.82
N PRO A 64 -50.48 -11.41 -20.33
CA PRO A 64 -51.78 -11.75 -19.74
C PRO A 64 -52.03 -13.24 -19.64
N ASP A 65 -52.56 -13.69 -18.51
CA ASP A 65 -53.01 -15.06 -18.30
C ASP A 65 -54.45 -15.24 -18.79
N SER A 66 -54.64 -15.15 -20.10
CA SER A 66 -55.95 -15.32 -20.75
C SER A 66 -55.93 -16.47 -21.76
N PRO A 67 -57.04 -17.21 -21.92
CA PRO A 67 -57.11 -18.39 -22.81
C PRO A 67 -56.91 -18.04 -24.29
N ASP A 68 -57.05 -16.78 -24.68
CA ASP A 68 -56.85 -16.30 -26.05
C ASP A 68 -55.38 -15.98 -26.37
N VAL A 69 -54.50 -16.00 -25.37
CA VAL A 69 -53.08 -15.63 -25.50
C VAL A 69 -52.19 -16.86 -25.28
N ASP A 70 -51.49 -17.26 -26.33
CA ASP A 70 -50.40 -18.24 -26.22
C ASP A 70 -49.18 -17.57 -25.59
N ARG A 71 -49.07 -17.68 -24.26
CA ARG A 71 -48.03 -17.01 -23.48
C ARG A 71 -46.62 -17.48 -23.86
N LEU A 72 -46.45 -18.78 -24.12
CA LEU A 72 -45.14 -19.36 -24.47
C LEU A 72 -44.67 -18.85 -25.83
N LYS A 73 -45.58 -18.84 -26.82
CA LYS A 73 -45.27 -18.31 -28.15
C LYS A 73 -45.02 -16.81 -28.14
N THR A 74 -45.75 -16.08 -27.30
CA THR A 74 -45.52 -14.64 -27.09
C THR A 74 -44.15 -14.39 -26.48
N LEU A 75 -43.78 -15.14 -25.44
CA LEU A 75 -42.45 -15.06 -24.83
C LEU A 75 -41.35 -15.40 -25.83
N GLN A 76 -41.50 -16.45 -26.64
CA GLN A 76 -40.55 -16.80 -27.69
C GLN A 76 -40.36 -15.66 -28.69
N LEU A 77 -41.44 -15.08 -29.21
CA LEU A 77 -41.38 -13.98 -30.17
C LEU A 77 -40.71 -12.72 -29.59
N VAL A 78 -40.93 -12.43 -28.31
CA VAL A 78 -40.28 -11.30 -27.63
C VAL A 78 -38.80 -11.61 -27.39
N ALA A 79 -38.48 -12.82 -26.92
CA ALA A 79 -37.12 -13.26 -26.66
C ALA A 79 -36.26 -13.28 -27.93
N GLU A 80 -36.77 -13.77 -29.05
CA GLU A 80 -36.07 -13.75 -30.36
C GLU A 80 -35.73 -12.34 -30.82
N ARG A 81 -36.56 -11.35 -30.46
CA ARG A 81 -36.32 -9.94 -30.79
C ARG A 81 -35.36 -9.25 -29.82
N LEU A 82 -35.44 -9.59 -28.54
CA LEU A 82 -34.56 -9.04 -27.51
C LEU A 82 -33.14 -9.60 -27.59
N LEU A 83 -33.01 -10.89 -27.91
CA LEU A 83 -31.77 -11.65 -27.88
C LEU A 83 -31.29 -11.96 -29.30
N SER A 84 -31.16 -10.90 -30.11
CA SER A 84 -30.66 -11.02 -31.48
C SER A 84 -29.31 -11.75 -31.53
N GLY A 85 -29.14 -12.62 -32.52
CA GLY A 85 -27.96 -13.48 -32.67
C GLY A 85 -28.13 -14.89 -32.09
N TYR A 86 -29.21 -15.14 -31.35
CA TYR A 86 -29.54 -16.47 -30.82
C TYR A 86 -30.87 -16.97 -31.35
N SER A 87 -30.96 -18.27 -31.63
CA SER A 87 -32.24 -18.96 -31.76
C SER A 87 -32.78 -19.27 -30.37
N VAL A 88 -34.07 -18.98 -30.16
CA VAL A 88 -34.75 -19.16 -28.88
C VAL A 88 -35.76 -20.29 -29.00
N THR A 89 -35.70 -21.25 -28.08
CA THR A 89 -36.74 -22.27 -27.93
C THR A 89 -37.35 -22.13 -26.55
N VAL A 90 -38.68 -22.03 -26.48
CA VAL A 90 -39.42 -21.92 -25.21
C VAL A 90 -40.31 -23.15 -25.05
N VAL A 91 -40.15 -23.86 -23.94
CA VAL A 91 -40.95 -25.05 -23.61
C VAL A 91 -41.60 -24.89 -22.24
N ALA A 92 -42.76 -25.52 -22.05
CA ALA A 92 -43.39 -25.58 -20.73
C ALA A 92 -42.55 -26.48 -19.80
N GLY A 93 -42.00 -25.90 -18.73
CA GLY A 93 -41.34 -26.63 -17.66
C GLY A 93 -42.30 -27.00 -16.52
N ARG A 94 -41.76 -27.65 -15.48
CA ARG A 94 -42.56 -28.07 -14.31
C ARG A 94 -42.92 -26.92 -13.39
N GLU A 95 -42.01 -25.96 -13.22
CA GLU A 95 -42.18 -24.82 -12.32
C GLU A 95 -42.39 -23.51 -13.07
N GLY A 96 -42.07 -23.43 -14.36
CA GLY A 96 -42.19 -22.25 -15.23
C GLY A 96 -41.75 -22.54 -16.67
N PRO A 97 -41.78 -21.56 -17.58
CA PRO A 97 -41.23 -21.73 -18.92
C PRO A 97 -39.70 -21.94 -18.85
N CYS A 98 -39.19 -22.88 -19.65
CA CYS A 98 -37.76 -23.07 -19.86
C CYS A 98 -37.37 -22.49 -21.22
N VAL A 99 -36.39 -21.61 -21.23
CA VAL A 99 -35.89 -20.90 -22.41
C VAL A 99 -34.48 -21.40 -22.72
N THR A 100 -34.31 -22.02 -23.88
CA THR A 100 -32.99 -22.48 -24.37
C THR A 100 -32.52 -21.58 -25.49
N LEU A 101 -31.28 -21.10 -25.38
CA LEU A 101 -30.63 -20.24 -26.36
C LEU A 101 -29.49 -20.98 -27.06
N SER A 102 -29.39 -20.81 -28.37
CA SER A 102 -28.26 -21.30 -29.16
C SER A 102 -27.81 -20.25 -30.16
N PRO A 103 -26.50 -19.99 -30.31
CA PRO A 103 -26.00 -18.96 -31.22
C PRO A 103 -26.29 -19.34 -32.67
N LEU A 104 -26.83 -18.40 -33.44
CA LEU A 104 -27.17 -18.59 -34.86
C LEU A 104 -25.93 -18.70 -35.73
N THR A 105 -24.93 -17.88 -35.43
CA THR A 105 -23.66 -17.78 -36.15
C THR A 105 -22.51 -17.81 -35.16
N LYS A 106 -21.43 -18.50 -35.52
CA LYS A 106 -20.16 -18.42 -34.81
C LYS A 106 -19.23 -17.55 -35.64
N HIS A 107 -18.57 -16.62 -34.98
CA HIS A 107 -17.58 -15.75 -35.59
C HIS A 107 -16.22 -16.01 -34.96
N ASP A 108 -15.18 -15.93 -35.78
CA ASP A 108 -13.81 -15.95 -35.29
C ASP A 108 -13.46 -14.56 -34.76
N TRP A 109 -13.01 -14.55 -33.51
CA TRP A 109 -12.65 -13.36 -32.75
C TRP A 109 -11.14 -13.29 -32.54
N ASP A 110 -10.56 -12.13 -32.83
CA ASP A 110 -9.24 -11.74 -32.37
C ASP A 110 -9.35 -10.71 -31.24
N VAL A 111 -8.34 -10.64 -30.38
CA VAL A 111 -8.23 -9.65 -29.31
C VAL A 111 -6.94 -8.89 -29.47
N ALA A 112 -7.01 -7.56 -29.49
CA ALA A 112 -5.86 -6.67 -29.58
C ALA A 112 -5.78 -5.80 -28.32
N LEU A 113 -4.63 -5.82 -27.64
CA LEU A 113 -4.36 -5.00 -26.47
C LEU A 113 -3.57 -3.76 -26.87
N GLU A 114 -4.18 -2.59 -26.73
CA GLU A 114 -3.54 -1.28 -26.95
C GLU A 114 -2.92 -0.81 -25.63
N LEU A 115 -1.64 -1.08 -25.45
CA LEU A 115 -0.90 -0.76 -24.24
C LEU A 115 -0.72 0.76 -24.07
N PRO A 116 -0.79 1.28 -22.84
CA PRO A 116 -0.53 2.69 -22.56
C PRO A 116 0.95 3.04 -22.78
N ASP A 117 1.23 4.28 -23.20
CA ASP A 117 2.60 4.80 -23.34
C ASP A 117 3.20 5.07 -21.94
N LEU A 118 3.90 4.07 -21.41
CA LEU A 118 4.54 4.10 -20.10
C LEU A 118 6.06 4.22 -20.24
N ARG A 119 6.70 4.89 -19.28
CA ARG A 119 8.16 5.04 -19.29
C ARG A 119 8.82 3.81 -18.69
N SER A 120 9.91 3.36 -19.30
CA SER A 120 10.75 2.30 -18.74
C SER A 120 11.22 2.62 -17.31
N PRO A 121 11.19 1.63 -16.39
CA PRO A 121 10.89 0.20 -16.62
C PRO A 121 9.42 -0.22 -16.38
N VAL A 122 8.50 0.74 -16.23
CA VAL A 122 7.10 0.48 -15.85
C VAL A 122 6.32 -0.20 -16.98
N ASP A 123 6.65 0.13 -18.23
CA ASP A 123 6.14 -0.54 -19.43
C ASP A 123 6.34 -2.06 -19.37
N LEU A 124 7.53 -2.52 -19.00
CA LEU A 124 7.87 -3.94 -18.90
C LEU A 124 7.03 -4.65 -17.82
N TRP A 125 6.75 -3.98 -16.71
CA TRP A 125 5.88 -4.51 -15.65
C TRP A 125 4.44 -4.64 -16.14
N PHE A 126 3.95 -3.62 -16.86
CA PHE A 126 2.62 -3.63 -17.45
C PHE A 126 2.47 -4.75 -18.48
N GLU A 127 3.45 -4.89 -19.39
CA GLU A 127 3.51 -5.98 -20.37
C GLU A 127 3.51 -7.36 -19.72
N HIS A 128 4.24 -7.51 -18.61
CA HIS A 128 4.26 -8.76 -17.85
C HIS A 128 2.88 -9.09 -17.27
N ASP A 129 2.18 -8.11 -16.69
CA ASP A 129 0.87 -8.31 -16.07
C ASP A 129 -0.25 -8.64 -17.07
N VAL A 130 -0.19 -8.09 -18.29
CA VAL A 130 -1.19 -8.34 -19.34
C VAL A 130 -0.92 -9.62 -20.13
N ARG A 131 0.22 -10.28 -19.94
CA ARG A 131 0.58 -11.47 -20.72
C ARG A 131 -0.49 -12.57 -20.61
N GLY A 132 -0.99 -13.04 -21.75
CA GLY A 132 -2.01 -14.08 -21.84
C GLY A 132 -3.44 -13.60 -21.57
N LEU A 133 -3.65 -12.30 -21.33
CA LEU A 133 -4.98 -11.72 -21.19
C LEU A 133 -5.74 -11.79 -22.51
N ASP A 134 -5.08 -11.60 -23.64
CA ASP A 134 -5.69 -11.68 -24.95
C ASP A 134 -6.23 -13.08 -25.27
N GLU A 135 -5.53 -14.15 -24.90
CA GLU A 135 -6.06 -15.53 -24.97
C GLU A 135 -7.31 -15.72 -24.11
N GLU A 136 -7.27 -15.33 -22.84
CA GLU A 136 -8.41 -15.48 -21.91
C GLU A 136 -9.64 -14.72 -22.41
N LEU A 137 -9.44 -13.50 -22.90
CA LEU A 137 -10.51 -12.69 -23.45
C LEU A 137 -11.03 -13.24 -24.78
N ARG A 138 -10.15 -13.84 -25.60
CA ARG A 138 -10.53 -14.50 -26.86
C ARG A 138 -11.46 -15.68 -26.58
N GLU A 139 -11.15 -16.51 -25.60
CA GLU A 139 -12.02 -17.62 -25.17
C GLU A 139 -13.38 -17.11 -24.67
N LEU A 140 -13.39 -16.01 -23.91
CA LEU A 140 -14.62 -15.40 -23.41
C LEU A 140 -15.54 -14.93 -24.55
N VAL A 141 -14.99 -14.34 -25.61
CA VAL A 141 -15.80 -13.79 -26.72
C VAL A 141 -16.12 -14.81 -27.81
N GLN A 142 -15.41 -15.93 -27.91
CA GLN A 142 -15.66 -16.96 -28.91
C GLN A 142 -17.10 -17.51 -28.89
N SER A 143 -17.77 -17.49 -27.74
CA SER A 143 -19.17 -17.93 -27.61
C SER A 143 -20.22 -16.88 -28.00
N LEU A 144 -19.81 -15.64 -28.30
CA LEU A 144 -20.72 -14.53 -28.59
C LEU A 144 -20.94 -14.35 -30.10
N PRO A 145 -22.21 -14.37 -30.57
CA PRO A 145 -22.55 -13.93 -31.92
C PRO A 145 -22.42 -12.40 -32.01
N LEU A 146 -22.14 -11.90 -33.23
CA LEU A 146 -21.90 -10.48 -33.48
C LEU A 146 -23.13 -9.62 -33.13
N GLU A 147 -24.31 -10.10 -33.50
CA GLU A 147 -25.59 -9.46 -33.23
C GLU A 147 -25.92 -9.41 -31.73
N GLY A 148 -25.32 -10.33 -30.95
CA GLY A 148 -25.48 -10.41 -29.50
C GLY A 148 -24.85 -9.24 -28.74
N LEU A 149 -23.86 -8.56 -29.34
CA LEU A 149 -23.15 -7.45 -28.72
C LEU A 149 -24.05 -6.24 -28.44
N SER A 150 -25.12 -6.08 -29.21
CA SER A 150 -26.08 -4.97 -29.07
C SER A 150 -26.73 -4.92 -27.68
N TRP A 151 -26.95 -6.09 -27.07
CA TRP A 151 -27.54 -6.21 -25.73
C TRP A 151 -26.54 -6.74 -24.69
N ALA A 152 -25.44 -7.37 -25.11
CA ALA A 152 -24.42 -7.90 -24.21
C ALA A 152 -23.34 -6.88 -23.77
N ASP A 153 -23.24 -5.68 -24.38
CA ASP A 153 -22.13 -4.73 -24.14
C ASP A 153 -21.83 -4.47 -22.65
N SER A 154 -22.86 -4.18 -21.85
CA SER A 154 -22.69 -3.89 -20.42
C SER A 154 -22.18 -5.10 -19.63
N ALA A 155 -22.73 -6.28 -19.91
CA ALA A 155 -22.32 -7.54 -19.26
C ALA A 155 -20.89 -7.91 -19.67
N LEU A 156 -20.57 -7.79 -20.96
CA LEU A 156 -19.24 -8.05 -21.51
C LEU A 156 -18.21 -7.12 -20.90
N ARG A 157 -18.49 -5.80 -20.86
CA ARG A 157 -17.62 -4.82 -20.21
C ARG A 157 -17.41 -5.14 -18.73
N GLY A 158 -18.48 -5.52 -18.03
CA GLY A 158 -18.42 -5.93 -16.63
C GLY A 158 -17.51 -7.13 -16.43
N GLU A 159 -17.63 -8.16 -17.26
CA GLU A 159 -16.84 -9.37 -17.14
C GLU A 159 -15.36 -9.12 -17.49
N ILE A 160 -15.07 -8.47 -18.61
CA ILE A 160 -13.70 -8.10 -18.99
C ILE A 160 -13.06 -7.25 -17.90
N SER A 161 -13.80 -6.31 -17.29
CA SER A 161 -13.28 -5.48 -16.20
C SER A 161 -12.87 -6.32 -14.98
N LYS A 162 -13.56 -7.43 -14.68
CA LYS A 162 -13.16 -8.35 -13.59
C LYS A 162 -11.84 -9.06 -13.91
N HIS A 163 -11.68 -9.55 -15.13
CA HIS A 163 -10.42 -10.17 -15.58
C HIS A 163 -9.25 -9.18 -15.51
N VAL A 164 -9.49 -7.92 -15.89
CA VAL A 164 -8.48 -6.86 -15.86
C VAL A 164 -8.14 -6.46 -14.43
N GLU A 165 -9.12 -6.21 -13.55
CA GLU A 165 -8.86 -5.74 -12.17
C GLU A 165 -7.99 -6.73 -11.37
N GLY A 166 -8.12 -8.04 -11.63
CA GLY A 166 -7.28 -9.06 -11.00
C GLY A 166 -5.79 -8.98 -11.38
N ARG A 167 -5.48 -8.44 -12.56
CA ARG A 167 -4.11 -8.30 -13.09
C ARG A 167 -3.59 -6.87 -12.93
N LEU A 168 -4.42 -5.90 -13.27
CA LEU A 168 -4.14 -4.47 -13.36
C LEU A 168 -5.07 -3.67 -12.44
N PRO A 169 -4.93 -3.77 -11.11
CA PRO A 169 -5.84 -3.11 -10.18
C PRO A 169 -5.81 -1.57 -10.32
N GLY A 170 -6.98 -0.94 -10.42
CA GLY A 170 -7.09 0.51 -10.62
C GLY A 170 -6.88 0.97 -12.07
N TRP A 171 -6.80 0.06 -13.04
CA TRP A 171 -6.87 0.39 -14.45
C TRP A 171 -8.28 0.20 -15.00
N GLY A 172 -8.81 1.23 -15.65
CA GLY A 172 -10.04 1.16 -16.44
C GLY A 172 -9.77 0.69 -17.87
N ILE A 173 -10.82 0.21 -18.52
CA ILE A 173 -10.78 -0.25 -19.91
C ILE A 173 -11.75 0.52 -20.80
N ALA A 174 -11.34 0.74 -22.05
CA ALA A 174 -12.23 1.12 -23.13
C ALA A 174 -12.19 0.05 -24.23
N LEU A 175 -13.38 -0.40 -24.62
CA LEU A 175 -13.60 -1.44 -25.61
C LEU A 175 -13.98 -0.82 -26.94
N GLN A 176 -13.39 -1.32 -28.03
CA GLN A 176 -13.75 -0.99 -29.40
C GLN A 176 -13.79 -2.27 -30.22
N ILE A 177 -14.78 -2.41 -31.11
CA ILE A 177 -14.88 -3.55 -32.00
C ILE A 177 -14.54 -3.08 -33.41
N ARG A 178 -13.58 -3.74 -34.05
CA ARG A 178 -13.25 -3.53 -35.46
C ARG A 178 -13.81 -4.72 -36.24
N LEU A 179 -14.75 -4.43 -37.14
CA LEU A 179 -15.33 -5.41 -38.04
C LEU A 179 -14.46 -5.46 -39.31
N SER A 180 -14.16 -6.66 -39.79
CA SER A 180 -13.46 -6.87 -41.05
C SER A 180 -14.03 -8.12 -41.74
N ASP A 181 -13.84 -8.20 -43.05
CA ASP A 181 -14.47 -9.24 -43.88
C ASP A 181 -14.03 -10.67 -43.48
N ASP A 182 -12.81 -10.82 -42.95
CA ASP A 182 -12.26 -12.12 -42.55
C ASP A 182 -12.37 -12.43 -41.05
N ARG A 183 -12.16 -11.45 -40.16
CA ARG A 183 -12.13 -11.63 -38.69
C ARG A 183 -12.57 -10.38 -37.93
N ASN A 184 -13.29 -10.58 -36.82
CA ASN A 184 -13.69 -9.50 -35.92
C ASN A 184 -12.63 -9.30 -34.83
N THR A 185 -12.22 -8.06 -34.57
CA THR A 185 -11.21 -7.77 -33.55
C THR A 185 -11.79 -6.95 -32.40
N LEU A 186 -11.70 -7.46 -31.18
CA LEU A 186 -11.96 -6.71 -29.95
C LEU A 186 -10.68 -5.98 -29.52
N CYS A 187 -10.71 -4.66 -29.58
CA CYS A 187 -9.62 -3.79 -29.14
C CYS A 187 -9.86 -3.31 -27.70
N LEU A 188 -8.90 -3.56 -26.82
CA LEU A 188 -8.89 -3.07 -25.44
C LEU A 188 -7.83 -1.99 -25.29
N SER A 189 -8.23 -0.81 -24.79
CA SER A 189 -7.30 0.24 -24.37
C SER A 189 -7.41 0.48 -22.87
N PHE A 190 -6.29 0.81 -22.22
CA PHE A 190 -6.20 0.96 -20.77
C PHE A 190 -6.10 2.43 -20.38
N ARG A 191 -6.77 2.80 -19.28
CA ARG A 191 -6.71 4.15 -18.70
C ARG A 191 -6.55 4.07 -17.19
N PRO A 192 -5.66 4.87 -16.58
CA PRO A 192 -5.47 4.83 -15.14
C PRO A 192 -6.67 5.48 -14.43
N ASN A 193 -7.26 4.79 -13.45
CA ASN A 193 -8.35 5.31 -12.63
C ASN A 193 -7.81 5.84 -11.29
N PRO A 194 -8.44 6.88 -10.72
CA PRO A 194 -8.07 7.35 -9.39
C PRO A 194 -8.30 6.27 -8.31
N PRO A 195 -7.51 6.26 -7.24
CA PRO A 195 -6.48 7.24 -6.88
C PRO A 195 -5.15 7.05 -7.65
N LEU A 196 -4.60 8.14 -8.17
CA LEU A 196 -3.32 8.16 -8.89
C LEU A 196 -2.17 8.64 -7.98
N VAL A 197 -0.96 8.17 -8.25
CA VAL A 197 0.26 8.73 -7.66
C VAL A 197 0.51 10.12 -8.25
N LEU A 198 0.50 11.14 -7.40
CA LEU A 198 0.70 12.54 -7.78
C LEU A 198 2.13 13.00 -7.52
N ALA A 199 2.76 12.46 -6.47
CA ALA A 199 4.12 12.78 -6.10
C ALA A 199 4.79 11.59 -5.40
N VAL A 200 6.12 11.53 -5.52
CA VAL A 200 6.98 10.61 -4.76
C VAL A 200 7.97 11.45 -3.96
N THR A 201 7.98 11.29 -2.64
CA THR A 201 8.89 12.00 -1.74
C THR A 201 9.99 11.04 -1.28
N PRO A 202 11.18 11.06 -1.92
CA PRO A 202 12.31 10.31 -1.43
C PRO A 202 12.88 10.97 -0.17
N THR A 203 13.22 10.15 0.80
CA THR A 203 13.95 10.51 2.01
C THR A 203 15.12 9.55 2.14
N LEU A 204 16.28 10.06 2.54
CA LEU A 204 17.48 9.26 2.63
C LEU A 204 18.12 9.46 3.99
N TYR A 205 18.51 8.35 4.61
CA TYR A 205 19.24 8.35 5.86
C TYR A 205 20.54 7.55 5.70
N SER A 206 21.63 8.11 6.19
CA SER A 206 22.89 7.42 6.36
C SER A 206 23.46 7.70 7.74
N GLY A 207 23.91 6.65 8.41
CA GLY A 207 24.69 6.75 9.64
C GLY A 207 26.19 6.93 9.40
N THR A 208 26.64 6.83 8.14
CA THR A 208 28.05 6.70 7.73
C THR A 208 28.49 7.71 6.66
N LEU A 209 27.54 8.41 6.00
CA LEU A 209 27.81 9.41 4.97
C LEU A 209 27.47 10.84 5.47
N PRO A 210 28.24 11.87 5.07
CA PRO A 210 27.88 13.26 5.32
C PRO A 210 26.53 13.66 4.71
N VAL A 211 25.82 14.61 5.34
CA VAL A 211 24.49 15.06 4.87
C VAL A 211 24.51 15.57 3.44
N MET A 212 25.56 16.28 3.04
CA MET A 212 25.68 16.79 1.67
C MET A 212 25.57 15.69 0.60
N LEU A 213 26.17 14.51 0.86
CA LEU A 213 26.05 13.35 -0.02
C LEU A 213 24.66 12.72 0.07
N GLN A 214 24.06 12.71 1.26
CA GLN A 214 22.71 12.19 1.44
C GLN A 214 21.68 13.02 0.65
N SER A 215 21.75 14.35 0.73
CA SER A 215 20.88 15.25 0.00
C SER A 215 21.04 15.12 -1.52
N ASP A 216 22.26 14.98 -2.02
CA ASP A 216 22.53 14.75 -3.45
C ASP A 216 21.95 13.41 -3.94
N LEU A 217 22.11 12.34 -3.16
CA LEU A 217 21.53 11.03 -3.47
C LEU A 217 19.99 11.07 -3.45
N ALA A 218 19.38 11.73 -2.47
CA ALA A 218 17.92 11.90 -2.39
C ALA A 218 17.38 12.71 -3.58
N ALA A 219 18.05 13.81 -3.95
CA ALA A 219 17.68 14.64 -5.09
C ALA A 219 17.78 13.87 -6.41
N LYS A 220 18.78 12.98 -6.54
CA LYS A 220 18.93 12.10 -7.71
C LYS A 220 17.90 10.98 -7.77
N LEU A 221 17.47 10.46 -6.62
CA LEU A 221 16.47 9.38 -6.57
C LEU A 221 15.09 9.84 -7.07
N ALA A 222 14.72 11.10 -6.84
CA ALA A 222 13.42 11.65 -7.27
C ALA A 222 13.14 11.46 -8.78
N PRO A 223 14.04 11.88 -9.70
CA PRO A 223 13.89 11.59 -11.13
C PRO A 223 13.79 10.10 -11.47
N GLY A 224 14.53 9.24 -10.77
CA GLY A 224 14.50 7.79 -10.97
C GLY A 224 13.14 7.16 -10.66
N LEU A 225 12.37 7.76 -9.76
CA LEU A 225 11.00 7.33 -9.40
C LEU A 225 9.90 8.09 -10.15
N SER A 226 10.26 9.03 -11.03
CA SER A 226 9.30 9.79 -11.82
C SER A 226 8.39 8.95 -12.73
N PRO A 227 8.81 7.78 -13.29
CA PRO A 227 7.91 6.93 -14.08
C PRO A 227 6.66 6.43 -13.34
N ILE A 228 6.67 6.47 -12.00
CA ILE A 228 5.57 6.00 -11.15
C ILE A 228 4.44 7.05 -11.07
N ILE A 229 4.75 8.32 -11.34
CA ILE A 229 3.78 9.42 -11.26
C ILE A 229 2.75 9.26 -12.38
N GLY A 230 1.47 9.37 -12.02
CA GLY A 230 0.33 9.19 -12.93
C GLY A 230 -0.24 7.77 -12.95
N LEU A 231 0.40 6.81 -12.27
CA LEU A 231 -0.07 5.43 -12.21
C LEU A 231 -1.11 5.23 -11.09
N PRO A 232 -2.01 4.24 -11.23
CA PRO A 232 -2.96 3.88 -10.17
C PRO A 232 -2.24 3.39 -8.91
N VAL A 233 -2.61 3.93 -7.76
CA VAL A 233 -2.05 3.53 -6.45
C VAL A 233 -2.21 2.02 -6.18
N PRO A 234 -3.35 1.35 -6.51
CA PRO A 234 -3.47 -0.09 -6.32
C PRO A 234 -2.46 -0.90 -7.13
N TRP A 235 -2.24 -0.55 -8.40
CA TRP A 235 -1.23 -1.18 -9.25
C TRP A 235 0.20 -0.93 -8.74
N VAL A 236 0.49 0.30 -8.35
CA VAL A 236 1.77 0.66 -7.71
C VAL A 236 1.99 -0.12 -6.41
N ALA A 237 0.94 -0.40 -5.64
CA ALA A 237 1.04 -1.20 -4.43
C ALA A 237 1.37 -2.67 -4.72
N ARG A 238 0.85 -3.23 -5.81
CA ARG A 238 1.21 -4.57 -6.31
C ARG A 238 2.70 -4.64 -6.67
N HIS A 239 3.23 -3.63 -7.36
CA HIS A 239 4.64 -3.54 -7.77
C HIS A 239 5.58 -2.89 -6.74
N LYS A 240 5.17 -2.85 -5.46
CA LYS A 240 5.99 -2.25 -4.41
C LYS A 240 7.42 -2.82 -4.39
N GLY A 241 7.57 -4.14 -4.52
CA GLY A 241 8.87 -4.81 -4.51
C GLY A 241 9.75 -4.41 -5.70
N ASP A 242 9.17 -4.32 -6.89
CA ASP A 242 9.90 -3.92 -8.11
C ASP A 242 10.36 -2.45 -8.04
N ILE A 243 9.53 -1.59 -7.44
CA ILE A 243 9.89 -0.18 -7.20
C ILE A 243 11.02 -0.07 -6.16
N GLU A 244 10.97 -0.87 -5.09
CA GLU A 244 12.05 -0.92 -4.09
C GLU A 244 13.36 -1.41 -4.72
N ALA A 245 13.31 -2.42 -5.58
CA ALA A 245 14.45 -2.92 -6.32
C ALA A 245 15.01 -1.87 -7.30
N LEU A 246 14.15 -1.24 -8.10
CA LEU A 246 14.53 -0.16 -9.00
C LEU A 246 15.26 0.98 -8.26
N ALA A 247 14.70 1.41 -7.13
CA ALA A 247 15.30 2.45 -6.31
C ALA A 247 16.65 2.03 -5.73
N GLN A 248 16.77 0.77 -5.30
CA GLN A 248 18.01 0.21 -4.77
C GLN A 248 19.10 0.11 -5.83
N ASP A 249 18.77 -0.38 -7.02
CA ASP A 249 19.70 -0.49 -8.15
C ASP A 249 20.17 0.90 -8.59
N PHE A 250 19.23 1.84 -8.73
CA PHE A 250 19.54 3.23 -9.06
C PHE A 250 20.51 3.88 -8.07
N LEU A 251 20.38 3.60 -6.77
CA LEU A 251 21.31 4.09 -5.75
C LEU A 251 22.67 3.35 -5.83
N SER A 252 22.65 2.04 -6.05
CA SER A 252 23.84 1.17 -6.06
C SER A 252 24.76 1.45 -7.25
N GLU A 253 24.20 1.80 -8.41
CA GLU A 253 24.94 2.13 -9.63
C GLU A 253 25.66 3.49 -9.57
N ARG A 254 25.35 4.34 -8.59
CA ARG A 254 26.00 5.66 -8.47
C ARG A 254 27.46 5.51 -8.05
N HIS A 255 28.34 6.20 -8.77
CA HIS A 255 29.77 6.29 -8.42
C HIS A 255 30.03 6.67 -6.96
N THR A 256 29.21 7.55 -6.37
CA THR A 256 29.30 7.91 -4.95
C THR A 256 29.06 6.74 -4.01
N VAL A 257 28.15 5.81 -4.37
CA VAL A 257 27.79 4.62 -3.58
C VAL A 257 28.77 3.47 -3.88
N SER A 258 29.14 3.27 -5.15
CA SER A 258 30.08 2.22 -5.55
C SER A 258 31.51 2.48 -5.05
N ASN A 259 31.99 3.73 -5.06
CA ASN A 259 33.32 4.09 -4.55
C ASN A 259 33.42 3.88 -3.03
N VAL A 260 32.31 4.06 -2.31
CA VAL A 260 32.23 3.93 -0.85
C VAL A 260 31.74 2.53 -0.42
N ARG A 261 31.44 1.65 -1.40
CA ARG A 261 30.82 0.32 -1.23
C ARG A 261 29.67 0.39 -0.24
N ALA A 262 28.77 1.34 -0.43
CA ALA A 262 27.60 1.46 0.42
C ALA A 262 26.49 0.51 -0.05
N LYS A 263 25.76 -0.08 0.90
CA LYS A 263 24.54 -0.84 0.62
C LYS A 263 23.34 0.07 0.79
N ALA A 264 22.51 0.14 -0.25
CA ALA A 264 21.23 0.81 -0.20
C ALA A 264 20.14 -0.21 0.17
N LYS A 265 19.29 0.16 1.11
CA LYS A 265 18.04 -0.55 1.41
C LYS A 265 16.89 0.43 1.27
N VAL A 266 15.94 0.12 0.39
CA VAL A 266 14.80 1.00 0.11
C VAL A 266 13.51 0.38 0.64
N SER A 267 12.66 1.21 1.22
CA SER A 267 11.29 0.89 1.59
C SER A 267 10.35 1.88 0.92
N PHE A 268 9.34 1.38 0.22
CA PHE A 268 8.35 2.19 -0.48
C PHE A 268 6.98 2.07 0.19
N THR A 269 6.28 3.19 0.32
CA THR A 269 4.90 3.23 0.81
C THR A 269 4.03 3.87 -0.27
N PRO A 270 3.20 3.06 -0.97
CA PRO A 270 2.28 3.52 -1.99
C PRO A 270 1.25 4.50 -1.44
N GLY A 271 0.91 5.52 -2.23
CA GLY A 271 -0.13 6.50 -1.94
C GLY A 271 -0.18 7.61 -2.98
N GLN A 272 -1.19 8.48 -2.93
CA GLN A 272 -1.24 9.65 -3.83
C GLN A 272 -0.01 10.55 -3.66
N VAL A 273 0.47 10.67 -2.42
CA VAL A 273 1.83 11.14 -2.11
C VAL A 273 2.60 9.94 -1.58
N SER A 274 3.29 9.24 -2.47
CA SER A 274 4.08 8.07 -2.12
C SER A 274 5.37 8.48 -1.41
N SER A 275 5.84 7.65 -0.49
CA SER A 275 7.12 7.88 0.20
C SER A 275 8.10 6.76 -0.11
N ALA A 276 9.34 7.14 -0.43
CA ALA A 276 10.45 6.22 -0.60
C ALA A 276 11.49 6.54 0.47
N PHE A 277 11.74 5.61 1.38
CA PHE A 277 12.76 5.74 2.40
C PHE A 277 13.95 4.88 2.03
N ALA A 278 15.12 5.50 1.84
CA ALA A 278 16.37 4.81 1.56
C ALA A 278 17.32 4.91 2.76
N SER A 279 17.83 3.78 3.23
CA SER A 279 18.97 3.72 4.14
C SER A 279 20.21 3.35 3.32
N VAL A 280 21.21 4.22 3.30
CA VAL A 280 22.44 4.03 2.53
C VAL A 280 23.62 4.09 3.48
N ASP A 281 24.21 2.95 3.80
CA ASP A 281 25.36 2.91 4.70
C ASP A 281 26.59 2.30 4.02
N SER A 282 27.74 2.97 4.20
CA SER A 282 29.04 2.46 3.77
C SER A 282 29.40 1.20 4.55
N GLU A 283 29.81 0.16 3.83
CA GLU A 283 30.37 -1.03 4.46
C GLU A 283 31.84 -0.87 4.88
N ARG A 284 32.46 0.27 4.56
CA ARG A 284 33.90 0.47 4.75
C ARG A 284 34.22 1.63 5.68
N PHE A 285 33.59 2.78 5.51
CA PHE A 285 33.96 3.99 6.21
C PHE A 285 32.80 4.52 7.06
N LEU A 286 33.11 5.05 8.23
CA LEU A 286 32.17 5.76 9.08
C LEU A 286 32.58 7.23 9.09
N PHE A 287 31.71 8.10 8.61
CA PHE A 287 31.86 9.54 8.77
C PHE A 287 30.58 10.12 9.38
N ARG A 288 30.72 10.87 10.46
CA ARG A 288 29.58 11.54 11.10
C ARG A 288 30.02 12.87 11.70
N VAL A 289 29.23 13.91 11.48
CA VAL A 289 29.33 15.16 12.21
C VAL A 289 28.02 15.38 12.96
N TRP A 290 28.11 15.81 14.21
CA TRP A 290 26.92 16.08 15.01
C TRP A 290 27.13 17.28 15.93
N LEU A 291 26.08 18.06 16.13
CA LEU A 291 26.02 19.15 17.09
C LEU A 291 24.95 18.80 18.13
N ALA A 292 25.29 18.89 19.40
CA ALA A 292 24.33 18.66 20.48
C ALA A 292 24.23 19.88 21.39
N ALA A 293 23.02 20.19 21.84
CA ALA A 293 22.78 21.21 22.85
C ALA A 293 21.89 20.63 23.95
N THR A 294 22.27 20.83 25.20
CA THR A 294 21.58 20.22 26.34
C THR A 294 20.91 21.28 27.20
N ALA A 295 19.64 21.07 27.50
CA ALA A 295 18.81 21.89 28.37
C ALA A 295 18.46 21.13 29.65
N GLY A 296 18.30 21.85 30.77
CA GLY A 296 17.91 21.29 32.06
C GLY A 296 19.08 20.81 32.94
N MET A 297 20.32 20.83 32.43
CA MET A 297 21.53 20.57 33.21
C MET A 297 22.35 21.86 33.36
N ARG A 298 22.63 22.26 34.61
CA ARG A 298 23.49 23.42 34.89
C ARG A 298 24.94 23.13 34.48
N GLY A 299 25.54 24.05 33.74
CA GLY A 299 26.92 23.95 33.25
C GLY A 299 27.10 23.00 32.06
N SER A 300 26.02 22.71 31.31
CA SER A 300 26.12 21.97 30.06
C SER A 300 26.15 22.94 28.89
N TYR A 301 27.17 22.80 28.04
CA TYR A 301 27.36 23.62 26.85
C TYR A 301 27.10 22.82 25.58
N PRO A 302 26.89 23.50 24.44
CA PRO A 302 26.80 22.82 23.16
C PRO A 302 28.09 22.05 22.82
N GLU A 303 27.96 20.87 22.25
CA GLU A 303 29.07 19.98 21.87
C GLU A 303 29.06 19.77 20.35
N LEU A 304 30.23 19.85 19.72
CA LEU A 304 30.44 19.48 18.32
C LEU A 304 31.29 18.21 18.24
N GLY A 305 30.73 17.14 17.68
CA GLY A 305 31.41 15.87 17.48
C GLY A 305 31.71 15.58 16.02
N LEU A 306 32.90 15.04 15.78
CA LEU A 306 33.33 14.44 14.52
C LEU A 306 33.72 12.98 14.77
N THR A 307 33.05 12.04 14.12
CA THR A 307 33.39 10.62 14.15
C THR A 307 33.95 10.18 12.81
N LEU A 308 35.11 9.52 12.85
CA LEU A 308 35.76 8.89 11.71
C LEU A 308 36.03 7.43 12.05
N GLY A 309 35.69 6.49 11.17
CA GLY A 309 35.91 5.08 11.44
C GLY A 309 35.99 4.21 10.21
N TRP A 310 36.31 2.94 10.46
CA TRP A 310 36.45 1.89 9.48
C TRP A 310 35.75 0.63 9.98
N ASN A 311 34.86 0.07 9.16
CA ASN A 311 34.32 -1.27 9.34
C ASN A 311 35.23 -2.35 8.74
N THR A 312 35.67 -3.31 9.56
CA THR A 312 36.62 -4.36 9.16
C THR A 312 35.96 -5.63 8.62
N ARG A 313 34.61 -5.67 8.46
CA ARG A 313 33.85 -6.85 7.99
C ARG A 313 34.47 -7.55 6.79
N HIS A 314 34.94 -6.78 5.80
CA HIS A 314 35.54 -7.35 4.58
C HIS A 314 36.93 -7.95 4.76
N ILE A 315 37.66 -7.56 5.81
CA ILE A 315 39.02 -8.03 6.08
C ILE A 315 38.99 -9.22 7.05
N THR A 316 38.18 -9.11 8.11
CA THR A 316 38.18 -10.05 9.23
C THR A 316 36.97 -10.99 9.22
N GLY A 317 35.95 -10.75 8.39
CA GLY A 317 34.67 -11.47 8.42
C GLY A 317 33.77 -11.12 9.61
N LEU A 318 34.27 -10.33 10.56
CA LEU A 318 33.57 -9.88 11.77
C LEU A 318 33.06 -8.45 11.57
N ASP A 319 31.82 -8.16 11.98
CA ASP A 319 31.23 -6.82 12.00
C ASP A 319 31.82 -5.96 13.13
N LEU A 320 33.11 -5.65 13.01
CA LEU A 320 33.86 -4.78 13.91
C LEU A 320 34.05 -3.42 13.26
N GLU A 321 33.60 -2.38 13.94
CA GLU A 321 33.79 -0.99 13.57
C GLU A 321 34.81 -0.34 14.51
N LEU A 322 35.93 0.10 13.96
CA LEU A 322 36.95 0.89 14.65
C LEU A 322 36.72 2.37 14.36
N TYR A 323 36.72 3.24 15.35
CA TYR A 323 36.50 4.66 15.13
C TYR A 323 37.30 5.54 16.08
N GLY A 324 37.65 6.73 15.60
CA GLY A 324 38.04 7.87 16.42
C GLY A 324 36.91 8.89 16.44
N GLU A 325 36.62 9.45 17.60
CA GLU A 325 35.70 10.57 17.76
C GLU A 325 36.44 11.75 18.41
N ALA A 326 36.29 12.94 17.84
CA ALA A 326 36.75 14.19 18.42
C ALA A 326 35.52 15.01 18.80
N VAL A 327 35.38 15.35 20.08
CA VAL A 327 34.28 16.16 20.61
C VAL A 327 34.85 17.45 21.18
N ALA A 328 34.36 18.58 20.69
CA ALA A 328 34.72 19.90 21.19
C ALA A 328 33.53 20.49 21.96
N GLU A 329 33.74 20.91 23.21
CA GLU A 329 32.78 21.73 23.94
C GLU A 329 32.87 23.18 23.43
N LEU A 330 31.76 23.81 23.07
CA LEU A 330 31.77 25.12 22.40
C LEU A 330 31.93 26.32 23.35
N ASP A 331 32.00 26.11 24.67
CA ASP A 331 32.27 27.18 25.63
C ASP A 331 33.76 27.51 25.71
N ASP A 332 34.59 26.49 25.93
CA ASP A 332 36.04 26.63 26.15
C ASP A 332 36.88 25.98 25.04
N PHE A 333 36.24 25.38 24.03
CA PHE A 333 36.90 24.58 22.98
C PHE A 333 37.76 23.44 23.54
N SER A 334 37.42 22.92 24.73
CA SER A 334 38.06 21.72 25.26
C SER A 334 37.80 20.55 24.31
N LEU A 335 38.86 19.83 23.97
CA LEU A 335 38.84 18.77 22.98
C LEU A 335 38.97 17.42 23.67
N LEU A 336 37.88 16.66 23.67
CA LEU A 336 37.86 15.26 24.06
C LEU A 336 38.12 14.40 22.82
N ARG A 337 39.02 13.43 22.95
CA ARG A 337 39.31 12.46 21.90
C ARG A 337 38.94 11.08 22.40
N ARG A 338 38.24 10.32 21.58
CA ARG A 338 37.82 8.95 21.89
C ARG A 338 38.32 8.03 20.79
N LEU A 339 38.85 6.88 21.17
CA LEU A 339 39.14 5.79 20.24
C LEU A 339 38.30 4.59 20.67
N GLY A 340 37.41 4.14 19.80
CA GLY A 340 36.46 3.08 20.09
C GLY A 340 36.55 1.91 19.12
N ALA A 341 36.16 0.75 19.63
CA ALA A 341 35.92 -0.46 18.86
C ALA A 341 34.54 -1.00 19.24
N ARG A 342 33.66 -1.20 18.26
CA ARG A 342 32.30 -1.71 18.49
C ARG A 342 31.96 -2.85 17.53
N PHE A 343 31.28 -3.86 18.06
CA PHE A 343 30.77 -5.00 17.32
C PHE A 343 29.28 -4.85 17.10
N LEU A 344 28.79 -5.16 15.90
CA LEU A 344 27.37 -5.32 15.63
C LEU A 344 26.93 -6.70 16.16
N PHE A 345 26.06 -6.72 17.16
CA PHE A 345 25.53 -7.93 17.78
C PHE A 345 24.05 -8.05 17.43
N PHE A 346 23.65 -9.07 16.66
CA PHE A 346 22.27 -9.34 16.23
C PHE A 346 21.43 -8.11 15.79
N GLY A 347 21.34 -7.91 14.49
CA GLY A 347 20.48 -6.86 13.92
C GLY A 347 21.06 -5.47 14.14
N GLU A 348 20.52 -4.72 15.10
CA GLU A 348 20.72 -3.27 15.26
C GLU A 348 21.37 -2.87 16.60
N LEU A 349 21.81 -3.85 17.39
CA LEU A 349 22.52 -3.63 18.64
C LEU A 349 24.04 -3.60 18.37
N ARG A 350 24.74 -2.64 18.97
CA ARG A 350 26.19 -2.46 18.92
C ARG A 350 26.75 -2.48 20.35
N VAL A 351 27.80 -3.25 20.55
CA VAL A 351 28.50 -3.39 21.85
C VAL A 351 29.98 -3.09 21.63
N GLY A 352 30.60 -2.26 22.45
CA GLY A 352 31.99 -1.87 22.25
C GLY A 352 32.67 -1.33 23.48
N ALA A 353 33.91 -0.89 23.28
CA ALA A 353 34.69 -0.16 24.26
C ALA A 353 35.29 1.09 23.63
N GLU A 354 35.42 2.16 24.40
CA GLU A 354 35.98 3.46 24.02
C GLU A 354 37.03 3.88 25.04
N LEU A 355 38.17 4.39 24.58
CA LEU A 355 39.19 5.01 25.41
C LEU A 355 39.14 6.52 25.17
N GLU A 356 38.94 7.30 26.24
CA GLU A 356 38.79 8.76 26.18
C GLU A 356 40.03 9.49 26.73
N TRP A 357 40.53 10.49 26.01
CA TRP A 357 41.64 11.38 26.40
C TRP A 357 41.15 12.82 26.53
N PRO A 358 41.70 13.62 27.47
CA PRO A 358 42.98 13.44 28.19
C PRO A 358 42.96 12.56 29.46
N GLY A 359 41.80 12.12 29.96
CA GLY A 359 41.67 11.31 31.19
C GLY A 359 42.20 9.87 31.10
N SER A 360 42.39 9.34 29.89
CA SER A 360 42.70 7.91 29.62
C SER A 360 41.69 6.95 30.26
N GLU A 361 40.42 7.33 30.23
CA GLU A 361 39.33 6.57 30.85
C GLU A 361 38.74 5.55 29.88
N LEU A 362 38.55 4.32 30.36
CA LEU A 362 37.93 3.24 29.59
C LEU A 362 36.42 3.23 29.81
N PHE A 363 35.66 3.26 28.73
CA PHE A 363 34.21 3.13 28.71
C PHE A 363 33.78 1.89 27.95
N TYR A 364 32.79 1.17 28.45
CA TYR A 364 32.05 0.16 27.72
C TYR A 364 30.78 0.80 27.16
N ARG A 365 30.50 0.61 25.87
CA ARG A 365 29.38 1.23 25.16
C ARG A 365 28.40 0.19 24.65
N LEU A 366 27.12 0.47 24.84
CA LEU A 366 25.98 -0.25 24.29
C LEU A 366 25.16 0.75 23.47
N GLN A 367 24.78 0.40 22.25
CA GLN A 367 23.96 1.24 21.40
C GLN A 367 22.95 0.40 20.62
N TRP A 368 21.70 0.83 20.58
CA TRP A 368 20.65 0.26 19.76
C TRP A 368 20.04 1.36 18.90
N ASP A 369 20.13 1.22 17.57
CA ASP A 369 19.61 2.22 16.62
C ASP A 369 18.96 1.53 15.43
N ALA A 370 17.64 1.72 15.30
CA ALA A 370 16.86 1.06 14.27
C ALA A 370 17.04 1.61 12.85
N CYS A 371 17.96 2.56 12.65
CA CYS A 371 18.31 3.17 11.35
C CYS A 371 17.08 3.57 10.52
N ARG A 372 16.00 3.99 11.20
CA ARG A 372 14.71 4.38 10.62
C ARG A 372 14.27 5.71 11.19
N LEU A 373 13.59 6.49 10.36
CA LEU A 373 12.91 7.71 10.80
C LEU A 373 11.76 7.37 11.76
N LYS A 374 11.47 8.29 12.69
CA LYS A 374 10.33 8.20 13.62
C LYS A 374 10.38 6.97 14.54
N ARG A 375 11.58 6.48 14.85
CA ARG A 375 11.82 5.38 15.79
C ARG A 375 12.70 5.83 16.96
N PRO A 376 12.50 5.24 18.15
CA PRO A 376 13.39 5.48 19.27
C PRO A 376 14.75 4.82 19.04
N TYR A 377 15.79 5.34 19.69
CA TYR A 377 17.10 4.73 19.79
C TYR A 377 17.63 4.88 21.21
N LEU A 378 18.58 4.04 21.61
CA LEU A 378 19.16 4.04 22.94
C LEU A 378 20.68 3.94 22.82
N TRP A 379 21.39 4.71 23.63
CA TRP A 379 22.80 4.45 23.87
C TRP A 379 23.14 4.61 25.34
N TRP A 380 24.10 3.82 25.78
CA TRP A 380 24.57 3.78 27.15
C TRP A 380 26.07 3.53 27.16
N ARG A 381 26.78 4.22 28.04
CA ARG A 381 28.17 3.98 28.33
C ARG A 381 28.41 3.89 29.83
N TRP A 382 29.39 3.07 30.19
CA TRP A 382 29.77 2.84 31.56
C TRP A 382 31.30 2.83 31.67
N GLY A 383 31.83 3.71 32.52
CA GLY A 383 33.24 3.75 32.88
C GLY A 383 33.43 3.26 34.31
N PRO A 384 34.37 2.35 34.60
CA PRO A 384 34.64 1.86 35.95
C PRO A 384 34.92 2.99 36.95
N ASP A 385 35.60 4.05 36.51
CA ASP A 385 36.01 5.18 37.34
C ASP A 385 35.14 6.43 37.16
N TRP A 386 34.39 6.52 36.06
CA TRP A 386 33.54 7.67 35.75
C TRP A 386 32.08 7.50 36.19
N GLY A 387 31.51 6.29 36.06
CA GLY A 387 30.09 6.03 36.31
C GLY A 387 29.30 5.77 35.02
N HIS A 388 28.06 6.23 34.96
CA HIS A 388 27.11 5.92 33.89
C HIS A 388 26.69 7.16 33.12
N GLU A 389 26.60 7.03 31.81
CA GLU A 389 26.05 8.04 30.92
C GLU A 389 25.21 7.34 29.85
N GLY A 390 24.06 7.89 29.48
CA GLY A 390 23.25 7.31 28.41
C GLY A 390 22.10 8.20 28.03
N ALA A 391 21.48 7.89 26.90
CA ALA A 391 20.32 8.64 26.44
C ALA A 391 19.31 7.76 25.69
N LEU A 392 18.03 8.07 25.90
CA LEU A 392 16.92 7.54 25.12
C LEU A 392 16.49 8.63 24.12
N GLY A 393 16.74 8.38 22.84
CA GLY A 393 16.49 9.32 21.75
C GLY A 393 15.26 8.99 20.91
N TYR A 394 14.67 10.03 20.31
CA TYR A 394 13.66 9.91 19.25
C TYR A 394 14.07 10.75 18.04
N ARG A 395 14.07 10.13 16.85
CA ARG A 395 14.49 10.76 15.59
C ARG A 395 13.28 11.33 14.84
N PHE A 396 13.19 12.66 14.75
CA PHE A 396 12.08 13.35 14.09
C PHE A 396 12.29 13.46 12.58
N THR A 397 13.50 13.85 12.18
CA THR A 397 13.92 13.97 10.78
C THR A 397 15.25 13.24 10.58
N GLU A 398 15.75 13.19 9.35
CA GLU A 398 17.05 12.59 9.05
C GLU A 398 18.21 13.32 9.72
N HIS A 399 18.00 14.59 10.12
CA HIS A 399 19.00 15.45 10.76
C HIS A 399 18.73 15.71 12.24
N VAL A 400 17.48 15.72 12.69
CA VAL A 400 17.09 16.21 14.03
C VAL A 400 16.59 15.07 14.91
N SER A 401 17.18 14.96 16.09
CA SER A 401 16.70 14.08 17.15
C SER A 401 16.69 14.76 18.51
N LEU A 402 15.83 14.27 19.39
CA LEU A 402 15.73 14.71 20.78
C LEU A 402 16.04 13.52 21.68
N GLU A 403 16.87 13.73 22.69
CA GLU A 403 17.33 12.72 23.62
C GLU A 403 16.97 13.12 25.06
N LEU A 404 16.44 12.16 25.81
CA LEU A 404 16.43 12.24 27.27
C LEU A 404 17.79 11.73 27.75
N TYR A 405 18.63 12.66 28.17
CA TYR A 405 20.03 12.40 28.53
C TYR A 405 20.18 12.22 30.04
N TYR A 406 20.92 11.19 30.44
CA TYR A 406 21.17 10.79 31.81
C TYR A 406 22.69 10.72 32.06
N LYS A 407 23.14 11.32 33.16
CA LYS A 407 24.53 11.27 33.61
C LYS A 407 24.59 11.08 35.12
N LYS A 408 25.33 10.07 35.55
CA LYS A 408 25.63 9.78 36.96
C LYS A 408 27.13 9.54 37.12
N GLN A 409 27.80 10.49 37.77
CA GLN A 409 29.22 10.39 38.04
C GLN A 409 29.47 9.61 39.33
N LYS A 410 30.48 8.73 39.32
CA LYS A 410 30.88 7.94 40.49
C LYS A 410 31.31 8.88 41.62
N GLY A 411 30.73 8.71 42.80
CA GLY A 411 30.98 9.57 43.96
C GLY A 411 30.14 10.86 44.02
N SER A 412 29.28 11.11 43.04
CA SER A 412 28.27 12.16 43.11
C SER A 412 26.92 11.58 43.57
N ASP A 413 26.27 12.25 44.52
CA ASP A 413 24.94 11.85 45.03
C ASP A 413 23.79 12.42 44.17
N GLN A 414 24.12 13.18 43.11
CA GLN A 414 23.14 13.81 42.23
C GLN A 414 23.14 13.17 40.84
N ASP A 415 22.06 12.47 40.54
CA ASP A 415 21.72 12.04 39.19
C ASP A 415 21.30 13.26 38.36
N ARG A 416 21.92 13.45 37.19
CA ARG A 416 21.59 14.56 36.29
C ARG A 416 20.80 14.03 35.11
N VAL A 417 19.60 14.59 34.91
CA VAL A 417 18.73 14.31 33.76
C VAL A 417 18.52 15.61 33.00
N GLY A 418 18.64 15.57 31.69
CA GLY A 418 18.44 16.71 30.80
C GLY A 418 17.79 16.32 29.48
N LEU A 419 17.37 17.32 28.73
CA LEU A 419 16.91 17.17 27.35
C LEU A 419 18.04 17.63 26.42
N ARG A 420 18.50 16.73 25.55
CA ARG A 420 19.58 16.99 24.61
C ARG A 420 19.03 16.98 23.19
N GLY A 421 19.10 18.10 22.49
CA GLY A 421 18.80 18.19 21.06
C GLY A 421 20.05 17.85 20.27
N VAL A 422 19.96 16.94 19.30
CA VAL A 422 21.09 16.54 18.45
C VAL A 422 20.74 16.81 16.98
N LEU A 423 21.63 17.54 16.32
CA LEU A 423 21.62 17.83 14.89
C LEU A 423 22.76 17.04 14.22
N SER A 424 22.42 16.15 13.29
CA SER A 424 23.39 15.45 12.43
C SER A 424 23.65 16.27 11.17
N LEU A 425 24.92 16.41 10.81
CA LEU A 425 25.45 17.29 9.76
C LEU A 425 26.19 16.52 8.66
#